data_AF-A0A1Y5DLS0-F1
#
_entry.id   AF-A0A1Y5DLS0-F1
#
_cell.length_a   1.000
_cell.length_b   1.000
_cell.length_c   1.000
_cell.angle_alpha   90.00
_cell.angle_beta   90.00
_cell.angle_gamma   90.00
#
_symmetry.space_group_name_H-M   'P 1'
#
loop_
_entity.id
_entity.type
_entity.pdbx_description
1 polymer ?
#
loop_
_entity_poly.entity_id
_entity_poly.type
_entity_poly.pdbx_seq_one_letter_code
_entity_poly.pdbx_strand_id
1 'polypeptide(L)'
;MKSRRLKQLGQGMTEYIIIVALIAISAIAVYNIFGDTVRGQVGDMAAELGGGDGIAAGAAGAGNANAEAAADYTLTDFQQDE
;
A
#
# COMPACT_ATOMS: atom_id res chain seq x y z
N MET A 1 -11.15 46.81 13.33
CA MET A 1 -10.37 45.56 13.52
C MET A 1 -9.61 45.27 12.24
N LYS A 2 -8.27 45.31 12.26
CA LYS A 2 -7.44 45.00 11.08
C LYS A 2 -7.21 43.49 11.05
N SER A 3 -7.87 42.80 10.13
CA SER A 3 -7.67 41.36 9.91
C SER A 3 -6.25 41.11 9.42
N ARG A 4 -5.44 40.43 10.25
CA ARG A 4 -4.11 39.96 9.86
C ARG A 4 -4.30 38.74 8.95
N ARG A 5 -4.40 38.97 7.64
CA ARG A 5 -4.18 37.89 6.67
C ARG A 5 -2.72 37.50 6.76
N LEU A 6 -2.43 36.35 7.39
CA LEU A 6 -1.10 35.74 7.34
C LEU A 6 -0.76 35.53 5.87
N LYS A 7 0.22 36.28 5.36
CA LYS A 7 0.78 36.03 4.04
C LYS A 7 1.65 34.77 4.16
N GLN A 8 1.10 33.65 3.70
CA GLN A 8 1.78 32.37 3.54
C GLN A 8 2.90 32.48 2.50
N LEU A 9 4.02 33.09 2.86
CA LEU A 9 5.22 33.07 2.04
C LEU A 9 6.03 31.84 2.48
N GLY A 10 5.83 30.73 1.75
CA GLY A 10 6.53 29.47 2.00
C GLY A 10 5.65 28.31 2.53
N GLN A 11 4.39 28.56 2.91
CA GLN A 11 3.52 27.49 3.40
C GLN A 11 3.30 26.39 2.34
N GLY A 12 3.19 26.77 1.06
CA GLY A 12 3.01 25.80 -0.02
C GLY A 12 4.14 24.78 -0.11
N MET A 13 5.41 25.20 -0.12
CA MET A 13 6.52 24.26 -0.39
C MET A 13 6.70 23.23 0.73
N THR A 14 6.67 23.65 2.00
CA THR A 14 6.79 22.70 3.12
C THR A 14 5.58 21.79 3.24
N GLU A 15 4.37 22.31 2.98
CA GLU A 15 3.13 21.52 3.01
C GLU A 15 3.11 20.48 1.88
N TYR A 16 3.55 20.85 0.67
CA TYR A 16 3.72 19.90 -0.43
C TYR A 16 4.76 18.82 -0.11
N ILE A 17 5.90 19.17 0.49
CA ILE A 17 6.93 18.18 0.88
C ILE A 17 6.35 17.17 1.89
N ILE A 18 5.58 17.64 2.87
CA ILE A 18 4.94 16.76 3.87
C ILE A 18 3.92 15.84 3.21
N ILE A 19 3.03 16.37 2.37
CA ILE A 19 2.01 15.58 1.65
C ILE A 19 2.69 14.52 0.76
N VAL A 20 3.73 14.88 0.02
CA VAL A 20 4.48 13.96 -0.85
C VAL A 20 5.15 12.85 -0.04
N ALA A 21 5.77 13.18 1.11
CA ALA A 21 6.38 12.19 1.98
C ALA A 21 5.35 11.17 2.52
N LEU A 22 4.16 11.64 2.91
CA LEU A 22 3.07 10.77 3.38
C LEU A 22 2.55 9.83 2.29
N ILE A 23 2.40 10.34 1.06
CA ILE A 23 2.00 9.52 -0.09
C ILE A 23 3.06 8.45 -0.39
N ALA A 24 4.34 8.81 -0.35
CA ALA A 24 5.44 7.86 -0.60
C ALA A 24 5.46 6.72 0.41
N ILE A 25 5.32 7.02 1.71
CA ILE A 25 5.25 6.01 2.78
C ILE A 25 4.02 5.10 2.59
N SER A 26 2.86 5.69 2.27
CA SER A 26 1.63 4.93 2.04
C SER A 26 1.74 4.00 0.83
N ALA A 27 2.40 4.45 -0.24
CA ALA A 27 2.59 3.65 -1.44
C ALA A 27 3.41 2.38 -1.17
N ILE A 28 4.45 2.46 -0.34
CA ILE A 28 5.27 1.30 0.05
C ILE A 28 4.41 0.23 0.73
N ALA A 29 3.54 0.61 1.67
CA ALA A 29 2.66 -0.33 2.37
C ALA A 29 1.63 -0.97 1.41
N VAL A 30 1.01 -0.16 0.54
CA VAL A 30 -0.01 -0.65 -0.40
C VAL A 30 0.59 -1.60 -1.44
N TYR A 31 1.77 -1.32 -1.98
CA TYR A 31 2.36 -2.17 -3.01
C TYR A 31 2.68 -3.59 -2.52
N ASN A 32 3.08 -3.75 -1.25
CA ASN A 32 3.37 -5.06 -0.69
C ASN A 32 2.06 -5.83 -0.42
N ILE A 33 1.15 -5.26 0.37
CA ILE A 33 -0.09 -5.94 0.79
C ILE A 33 -1.01 -6.23 -0.40
N PHE A 34 -1.19 -5.24 -1.28
CA PHE A 34 -2.11 -5.37 -2.41
C PHE A 34 -1.47 -6.08 -3.60
N GLY A 35 -0.14 -6.01 -3.76
CA GLY A 35 0.58 -6.69 -4.84
C GLY A 35 0.47 -8.21 -4.75
N ASP A 36 0.67 -8.77 -3.56
CA ASP A 36 0.57 -10.21 -3.33
C ASP A 36 -0.86 -10.73 -3.45
N THR A 37 -1.83 -9.98 -2.92
CA THR A 37 -3.26 -10.31 -3.06
C THR A 37 -3.70 -10.34 -4.52
N VAL A 38 -3.35 -9.31 -5.29
CA VAL A 38 -3.72 -9.21 -6.72
C VAL A 38 -3.02 -10.30 -7.52
N ARG A 39 -1.73 -10.59 -7.24
CA ARG A 39 -1.03 -11.70 -7.89
C ARG A 39 -1.65 -13.05 -7.58
N GLY A 40 -2.03 -13.29 -6.32
CA GLY A 40 -2.74 -14.50 -5.90
C GLY A 40 -4.03 -14.68 -6.69
N GLN A 41 -4.91 -13.68 -6.64
CA GLN A 41 -6.20 -13.72 -7.35
C GLN A 41 -6.06 -13.89 -8.87
N VAL A 42 -5.08 -13.22 -9.49
CA VAL A 42 -4.80 -13.40 -10.93
C VAL A 42 -4.25 -14.80 -11.23
N GLY A 43 -3.43 -15.34 -10.35
CA GLY A 43 -2.97 -16.73 -10.42
C GLY A 43 -4.12 -17.73 -10.34
N ASP A 44 -5.08 -17.50 -9.45
CA ASP A 44 -6.26 -18.35 -9.27
C ASP A 44 -7.18 -18.31 -10.49
N MET A 45 -7.43 -17.11 -11.02
CA MET A 45 -8.19 -16.93 -12.26
C MET A 45 -7.51 -17.62 -13.45
N ALA A 46 -6.18 -17.57 -13.52
CA ALA A 46 -5.42 -18.28 -14.56
C ALA A 46 -5.48 -19.81 -14.38
N ALA A 47 -5.48 -20.30 -13.14
CA ALA A 47 -5.62 -21.72 -12.82
C ALA A 47 -7.01 -22.24 -13.19
N GLU A 48 -8.07 -21.51 -12.84
CA GLU A 48 -9.46 -21.80 -13.24
C GLU A 48 -9.62 -21.81 -14.76
N LEU A 49 -9.08 -20.81 -15.46
CA LEU A 49 -9.12 -20.76 -16.93
C LEU A 49 -8.32 -21.91 -17.57
N GLY A 50 -7.27 -22.38 -16.90
CA GLY A 50 -6.47 -23.54 -17.30
C GLY A 50 -7.10 -24.90 -16.95
N GLY A 51 -8.24 -24.93 -16.27
CA GLY A 51 -8.96 -26.15 -15.88
C GLY A 51 -8.57 -26.75 -14.52
N GLY A 52 -7.86 -25.99 -13.68
CA GLY A 52 -7.55 -26.35 -12.30
C GLY A 52 -8.47 -25.67 -11.29
N ASP A 53 -8.63 -26.26 -10.10
CA ASP A 53 -9.49 -25.77 -9.01
C ASP A 53 -8.81 -24.61 -8.27
N GLY A 54 -8.97 -23.38 -8.78
CA GLY A 54 -8.39 -22.14 -8.27
C GLY A 54 -9.09 -21.58 -7.02
N ILE A 55 -10.22 -22.16 -6.63
CA ILE A 55 -10.97 -21.77 -5.42
C ILE A 55 -10.11 -21.93 -4.14
N ALA A 56 -9.31 -23.00 -4.05
CA ALA A 56 -8.50 -23.28 -2.86
C ALA A 56 -7.32 -22.30 -2.70
N ALA A 57 -6.71 -21.89 -3.82
CA ALA A 57 -5.59 -20.96 -3.82
C ALA A 57 -6.03 -19.51 -3.53
N GLY A 58 -7.22 -19.11 -3.98
CA GLY A 58 -7.81 -17.80 -3.64
C GLY A 58 -8.24 -17.67 -2.19
N ALA A 59 -8.73 -18.76 -1.58
CA ALA A 59 -9.01 -18.78 -0.14
C ALA A 59 -7.72 -18.64 0.69
N ALA A 60 -6.63 -19.28 0.27
CA ALA A 60 -5.32 -19.15 0.91
C ALA A 60 -4.72 -17.75 0.72
N GLY A 61 -4.81 -17.19 -0.49
CA GLY A 61 -4.37 -15.83 -0.79
C GLY A 61 -5.13 -14.76 0.02
N ALA A 62 -6.44 -14.90 0.17
CA ALA A 62 -7.24 -14.02 1.03
C ALA A 62 -6.90 -14.17 2.52
N GLY A 63 -6.54 -15.38 2.98
CA GLY A 63 -6.07 -15.63 4.34
C GLY A 63 -4.73 -14.95 4.62
N ASN A 64 -3.78 -15.09 3.70
CA ASN A 64 -2.46 -14.46 3.80
C ASN A 64 -2.58 -12.93 3.72
N ALA A 65 -3.35 -12.40 2.76
CA ALA A 65 -3.61 -10.98 2.65
C ALA A 65 -4.19 -10.36 3.94
N ASN A 66 -5.11 -11.06 4.62
CA ASN A 66 -5.65 -10.61 5.91
C ASN A 66 -4.62 -10.72 7.05
N ALA A 67 -3.74 -11.72 7.01
CA ALA A 67 -2.67 -11.88 7.98
C ALA A 67 -1.58 -10.79 7.80
N GLU A 68 -1.17 -10.52 6.56
CA GLU A 68 -0.30 -9.40 6.20
C GLU A 68 -0.96 -8.06 6.57
N ALA A 69 -2.25 -7.85 6.26
CA ALA A 69 -2.95 -6.62 6.65
C ALA A 69 -3.08 -6.43 8.17
N ALA A 70 -3.00 -7.50 8.95
CA ALA A 70 -2.99 -7.46 10.41
C ALA A 70 -1.58 -7.33 11.00
N ALA A 71 -0.52 -7.41 10.18
CA ALA A 71 0.85 -7.22 10.61
C ALA A 71 1.18 -5.72 10.77
N ASP A 72 1.86 -5.38 11.86
CA ASP A 72 2.37 -4.02 12.10
C ASP A 72 3.64 -3.82 11.27
N TYR A 73 3.52 -3.08 10.16
CA TYR A 73 4.67 -2.67 9.35
C TYR A 73 5.18 -1.30 9.78
N THR A 74 6.47 -1.23 10.07
CA THR A 74 7.21 -0.03 10.39
C THR A 74 8.21 0.29 9.28
N LEU A 75 8.75 1.52 9.27
CA LEU A 75 9.72 1.93 8.24
C LEU A 75 10.97 1.03 8.19
N THR A 76 11.31 0.40 9.32
CA THR A 76 12.47 -0.50 9.41
C THR A 76 12.24 -1.85 8.72
N ASP A 77 10.99 -2.27 8.53
CA ASP A 77 10.67 -3.54 7.88
C ASP A 77 10.91 -3.52 6.37
N PHE A 78 11.07 -2.33 5.78
CA PHE A 78 11.31 -2.12 4.35
C PHE A 78 12.74 -1.67 4.02
N GLN A 79 13.68 -1.82 4.96
CA GLN A 79 15.09 -1.65 4.64
C GLN A 79 15.48 -2.76 3.67
N GLN A 80 15.70 -2.42 2.40
CA GLN A 80 16.26 -3.38 1.44
C GLN A 80 17.69 -3.68 1.87
N ASP A 81 18.00 -4.95 2.12
CA ASP A 81 19.38 -5.43 2.14
C ASP A 81 19.98 -5.10 0.76
N GLU A 82 20.98 -4.22 0.75
CA GLU A 82 21.69 -3.78 -0.46
C GLU A 82 22.53 -4.91 -1.07
#